data_AF-A0A6A2ZHY1-F1
#
_entry.id   AF-A0A6A2ZHY1-F1
#
_cell.length_a   1.000
_cell.length_b   1.000
_cell.length_c   1.000
_cell.angle_alpha   90.00
_cell.angle_beta   90.00
_cell.angle_gamma   90.00
#
_symmetry.space_group_name_H-M   'P 1'
#
loop_
_entity.id
_entity.type
_entity.pdbx_description
1 polymer ?
#
loop_
_entity_poly.entity_id
_entity_poly.type
_entity_poly.pdbx_seq_one_letter_code
_entity_poly.pdbx_strand_id
1 'polypeptide(L)'
;MFLRFSLQRVKNLRALRPQILSSTNFRFSTATESSLNQRNPPRVPNLIGGAFIDSKSTSTIDVINPATQEVVSQVPLTTNEEFKAAVAAAKQAFPSWRNTPVTTRQRIMFKLQEFVRTDMDKLAKNITTEQGKTLKDAHGDVFRGLEVVEHACGMATLQMGEYVPNVSSRTDTYSIREPLGVCAGICPFNFPAMIPLLDVPCCSYVW
;
A
#
# COMPACT_ATOMS: atom_id res chain seq x y z
N MET A 1 -63.81 16.40 -1.58
CA MET A 1 -64.49 16.16 -2.88
C MET A 1 -64.64 14.65 -3.03
N PHE A 2 -65.88 14.13 -3.05
CA PHE A 2 -66.20 12.70 -3.15
C PHE A 2 -66.37 12.25 -4.60
N LEU A 3 -66.16 10.95 -4.88
CA LEU A 3 -66.74 10.04 -5.91
C LEU A 3 -65.90 8.73 -5.85
N ARG A 4 -66.33 7.48 -5.57
CA ARG A 4 -67.59 6.72 -5.83
C ARG A 4 -67.85 6.66 -7.35
N PHE A 5 -67.87 5.55 -8.09
CA PHE A 5 -68.10 4.10 -7.84
C PHE A 5 -67.13 3.25 -8.74
N SER A 6 -67.22 1.93 -9.00
CA SER A 6 -68.27 0.90 -8.84
C SER A 6 -67.72 -0.55 -8.80
N LEU A 7 -68.62 -1.55 -8.86
CA LEU A 7 -68.35 -3.00 -8.99
C LEU A 7 -69.30 -3.63 -10.04
N GLN A 8 -68.80 -4.54 -10.88
CA GLN A 8 -69.57 -5.62 -11.56
C GLN A 8 -68.61 -6.83 -11.70
N ARG A 9 -68.86 -8.00 -11.08
CA ARG A 9 -69.79 -9.09 -11.45
C ARG A 9 -69.54 -9.70 -12.85
N VAL A 10 -69.52 -11.02 -13.08
CA VAL A 10 -69.44 -12.23 -12.21
C VAL A 10 -69.35 -13.51 -13.10
N LYS A 11 -69.22 -14.71 -12.50
CA LYS A 11 -69.50 -16.09 -13.03
C LYS A 11 -68.37 -16.88 -13.76
N ASN A 12 -67.90 -17.89 -13.02
CA ASN A 12 -67.91 -19.34 -13.33
C ASN A 12 -67.23 -19.88 -14.60
N LEU A 13 -66.36 -20.87 -14.40
CA LEU A 13 -66.56 -22.24 -14.94
C LEU A 13 -65.85 -23.29 -14.06
N ARG A 14 -66.12 -24.58 -14.33
CA ARG A 14 -66.06 -25.69 -13.35
C ARG A 14 -64.69 -26.38 -13.21
N ALA A 15 -64.54 -27.12 -12.11
CA ALA A 15 -63.35 -27.87 -11.73
C ALA A 15 -63.12 -29.15 -12.56
N LEU A 16 -61.84 -29.54 -12.71
CA LEU A 16 -61.39 -30.90 -12.97
C LEU A 16 -60.10 -31.20 -12.18
N ARG A 17 -60.09 -32.36 -11.51
CA ARG A 17 -58.97 -33.12 -10.94
C ARG A 17 -59.33 -34.60 -11.16
N PRO A 18 -58.41 -35.58 -11.03
CA PRO A 18 -56.94 -35.50 -11.07
C PRO A 18 -56.35 -36.46 -12.12
N GLN A 19 -55.02 -36.49 -12.31
CA GLN A 19 -54.29 -37.75 -12.53
C GLN A 19 -52.90 -37.68 -11.85
N ILE A 20 -52.49 -38.80 -11.27
CA ILE A 20 -51.17 -39.04 -10.68
C ILE A 20 -50.43 -39.94 -11.66
N LEU A 21 -49.19 -39.61 -12.04
CA LEU A 21 -48.21 -40.63 -12.45
C LEU A 21 -46.76 -40.13 -12.38
N SER A 22 -45.88 -41.08 -12.05
CA SER A 22 -44.46 -41.12 -12.39
C SER A 22 -43.48 -40.16 -11.71
N SER A 23 -42.60 -40.77 -10.91
CA SER A 23 -41.36 -40.20 -10.38
C SER A 23 -40.34 -39.90 -11.48
N THR A 24 -39.78 -38.68 -11.48
CA THR A 24 -38.50 -38.38 -12.15
C THR A 24 -37.52 -37.78 -11.13
N ASN A 25 -36.36 -38.42 -11.00
CA ASN A 25 -35.30 -37.97 -10.11
C ASN A 25 -34.65 -36.68 -10.65
N PHE A 26 -35.11 -35.53 -10.18
CA PHE A 26 -34.37 -34.28 -10.33
C PHE A 26 -33.09 -34.33 -9.49
N ARG A 27 -31.99 -34.77 -10.09
CA ARG A 27 -30.65 -34.46 -9.60
C ARG A 27 -30.46 -32.95 -9.71
N PHE A 28 -30.65 -32.23 -8.62
CA PHE A 28 -30.15 -30.87 -8.49
C PHE A 28 -28.62 -30.92 -8.56
N SER A 29 -28.08 -30.55 -9.73
CA SER A 29 -26.64 -30.39 -9.90
C SER A 29 -26.22 -29.11 -9.18
N THR A 30 -25.77 -29.22 -7.93
CA THR A 30 -25.15 -28.12 -7.18
C THR A 30 -23.69 -27.92 -7.61
N ALA A 31 -23.47 -27.85 -8.91
CA ALA A 31 -22.23 -27.40 -9.52
C ALA A 31 -22.50 -26.01 -10.09
N THR A 32 -22.34 -24.98 -9.24
CA THR A 32 -22.07 -23.64 -9.74
C THR A 32 -20.72 -23.73 -10.45
N GLU A 33 -20.72 -23.83 -11.77
CA GLU A 33 -19.49 -23.79 -12.56
C GLU A 33 -18.80 -22.46 -12.28
N SER A 34 -17.74 -22.51 -11.48
CA SER A 34 -16.89 -21.37 -11.20
C SER A 34 -16.11 -21.06 -12.47
N SER A 35 -16.71 -20.24 -13.33
CA SER A 35 -16.06 -19.58 -14.47
C SER A 35 -15.06 -18.51 -13.98
N LEU A 36 -14.12 -18.96 -13.14
CA LEU A 36 -12.89 -18.26 -12.82
C LEU A 36 -12.10 -18.15 -14.11
N ASN A 37 -12.23 -17.00 -14.77
CA ASN A 37 -11.24 -16.55 -15.72
C ASN A 37 -9.89 -16.60 -15.02
N GLN A 38 -9.05 -17.59 -15.36
CA GLN A 38 -7.68 -17.73 -14.87
C GLN A 38 -6.83 -16.57 -15.40
N ARG A 39 -7.02 -15.39 -14.81
CA ARG A 39 -6.09 -14.28 -14.92
C ARG A 39 -4.92 -14.66 -14.03
N ASN A 40 -3.76 -14.92 -14.65
CA ASN A 40 -2.52 -15.06 -13.89
C ASN A 40 -2.36 -13.83 -12.98
N PRO A 41 -2.08 -14.00 -11.68
CA PRO A 41 -1.93 -12.88 -10.77
C PRO A 41 -0.79 -11.96 -11.25
N PRO A 42 -0.94 -10.63 -11.12
CA PRO A 42 0.08 -9.68 -11.54
C PRO A 42 1.39 -9.90 -10.76
N ARG A 43 2.51 -9.89 -11.48
CA ARG A 43 3.84 -9.90 -10.87
C ARG A 43 4.23 -8.49 -10.47
N VAL A 44 4.72 -8.32 -9.24
CA VAL A 44 5.17 -7.04 -8.71
C VAL A 44 6.63 -6.83 -9.09
N PRO A 45 6.98 -5.77 -9.85
CA PRO A 45 8.37 -5.47 -10.19
C PRO A 45 9.13 -4.89 -9.00
N ASN A 46 10.44 -5.13 -8.95
CA ASN A 46 11.32 -4.52 -7.95
C ASN A 46 11.63 -3.06 -8.33
N LEU A 47 11.59 -2.13 -7.37
CA LEU A 47 12.05 -0.76 -7.57
C LEU A 47 13.55 -0.66 -7.26
N ILE A 48 14.38 -0.58 -8.30
CA ILE A 48 15.85 -0.54 -8.19
C ILE A 48 16.38 0.68 -8.95
N GLY A 49 17.16 1.54 -8.28
CA GLY A 49 17.79 2.71 -8.91
C GLY A 49 16.81 3.74 -9.50
N GLY A 50 15.55 3.76 -9.04
CA GLY A 50 14.50 4.64 -9.57
C GLY A 50 13.71 4.08 -10.76
N ALA A 51 13.95 2.83 -11.16
CA ALA A 51 13.19 2.13 -12.19
C ALA A 51 12.49 0.88 -11.63
N PHE A 52 11.30 0.57 -12.15
CA PHE A 52 10.66 -0.72 -11.93
C PHE A 52 11.32 -1.77 -12.86
N ILE A 53 11.77 -2.88 -12.29
CA ILE A 53 12.50 -3.94 -12.97
C ILE A 53 11.83 -5.28 -12.67
N ASP A 54 11.48 -6.03 -13.71
CA ASP A 54 11.07 -7.43 -13.58
C ASP A 54 12.25 -8.27 -13.08
N SER A 55 12.05 -8.96 -11.95
CA SER A 55 13.10 -9.81 -11.37
C SER A 55 13.40 -11.00 -12.27
N LYS A 56 14.69 -11.36 -12.32
CA LYS A 56 15.20 -12.58 -12.97
C LYS A 56 15.02 -13.82 -12.10
N SER A 57 14.44 -13.68 -10.90
CA SER A 57 14.17 -14.81 -10.02
C SER A 57 13.18 -15.78 -10.64
N THR A 58 13.50 -17.08 -10.57
CA THR A 58 12.61 -18.17 -10.95
C THR A 58 11.53 -18.45 -9.90
N SER A 59 11.65 -17.85 -8.71
CA SER A 59 10.83 -18.16 -7.54
C SER A 59 10.08 -16.92 -7.06
N THR A 60 8.79 -17.09 -6.77
CA THR A 60 7.89 -16.02 -6.30
C THR A 60 7.18 -16.47 -5.03
N ILE A 61 6.73 -15.50 -4.22
CA ILE A 61 5.76 -15.70 -3.15
C ILE A 61 4.41 -15.17 -3.65
N ASP A 62 3.36 -15.97 -3.50
CA ASP A 62 1.99 -15.54 -3.75
C ASP A 62 1.50 -14.65 -2.59
N VAL A 63 1.01 -13.45 -2.92
CA VAL A 63 0.32 -12.57 -1.97
C VAL A 63 -1.15 -12.98 -1.95
N ILE A 64 -1.57 -13.66 -0.89
CA ILE A 64 -2.91 -14.24 -0.76
C ILE A 64 -3.81 -13.28 0.02
N ASN A 65 -5.01 -13.00 -0.50
CA ASN A 65 -6.03 -12.29 0.27
C ASN A 65 -6.52 -13.19 1.41
N PRO A 66 -6.31 -12.84 2.70
CA PRO A 66 -6.64 -13.73 3.80
C PRO A 66 -8.16 -13.98 3.94
N ALA A 67 -9.01 -13.09 3.41
CA ALA A 67 -10.47 -13.23 3.48
C ALA A 67 -11.05 -14.11 2.36
N THR A 68 -10.46 -14.12 1.16
CA THR A 68 -10.96 -14.91 0.00
C THR A 68 -10.10 -16.13 -0.35
N GLN A 69 -8.86 -16.20 0.16
CA GLN A 69 -7.83 -17.18 -0.20
C GLN A 69 -7.39 -17.13 -1.68
N GLU A 70 -7.75 -16.06 -2.40
CA GLU A 70 -7.33 -15.82 -3.79
C GLU A 70 -5.95 -15.17 -3.84
N VAL A 71 -5.16 -15.48 -4.86
CA VAL A 71 -3.86 -14.84 -5.11
C VAL A 71 -4.08 -13.46 -5.74
N VAL A 72 -3.66 -12.41 -5.03
CA VAL A 72 -3.81 -11.00 -5.42
C VAL A 72 -2.69 -10.56 -6.36
N SER A 73 -1.46 -10.98 -6.05
CA SER A 73 -0.25 -10.65 -6.79
C SER A 73 0.86 -11.68 -6.49
N GLN A 74 1.97 -11.62 -7.23
CA GLN A 74 3.16 -12.42 -6.97
C GLN A 74 4.37 -11.49 -6.77
N VAL A 75 5.08 -11.63 -5.64
CA VAL A 75 6.32 -10.90 -5.37
C VAL A 75 7.53 -11.81 -5.62
N PRO A 76 8.62 -11.33 -6.25
CA PRO A 76 9.79 -12.15 -6.52
C PRO A 76 10.62 -12.41 -5.26
N LEU A 77 11.17 -13.63 -5.13
CA LEU A 77 12.31 -13.89 -4.26
C LEU A 77 13.55 -13.25 -4.88
N THR A 78 13.71 -11.94 -4.62
CA THR A 78 14.75 -11.07 -5.17
C THR A 78 16.14 -11.71 -5.06
N THR A 79 16.89 -11.69 -6.17
CA THR A 79 18.19 -12.35 -6.24
C THR A 79 19.28 -11.58 -5.49
N ASN A 80 20.39 -12.25 -5.15
CA ASN A 80 21.55 -11.61 -4.52
C ASN A 80 22.14 -10.53 -5.45
N GLU A 81 22.07 -10.73 -6.75
CA GLU A 81 22.56 -9.82 -7.78
C GLU A 81 21.69 -8.57 -7.88
N GLU A 82 20.37 -8.72 -7.77
CA GLU A 82 19.41 -7.60 -7.68
C GLU A 82 19.57 -6.82 -6.37
N PHE A 83 19.77 -7.51 -5.25
CA PHE A 83 20.08 -6.85 -3.97
C PHE A 83 21.39 -6.06 -4.02
N LYS A 84 22.47 -6.64 -4.57
CA LYS A 84 23.74 -5.93 -4.82
C LYS A 84 23.55 -4.72 -5.73
N ALA A 85 22.71 -4.83 -6.77
CA ALA A 85 22.39 -3.71 -7.67
C ALA A 85 21.64 -2.58 -6.95
N ALA A 86 20.68 -2.90 -6.08
CA ALA A 86 20.00 -1.91 -5.24
C ALA A 86 20.96 -1.18 -4.29
N VAL A 87 21.84 -1.91 -3.60
CA VAL A 87 22.88 -1.33 -2.73
C VAL A 87 23.87 -0.46 -3.53
N ALA A 88 24.27 -0.90 -4.72
CA ALA A 88 25.17 -0.14 -5.60
C ALA A 88 24.52 1.17 -6.07
N ALA A 89 23.25 1.12 -6.51
CA ALA A 89 22.50 2.30 -6.93
C ALA A 89 22.32 3.30 -5.77
N ALA A 90 22.00 2.83 -4.56
CA ALA A 90 21.93 3.69 -3.38
C ALA A 90 23.28 4.36 -3.05
N LYS A 91 24.39 3.60 -3.10
CA LYS A 91 25.74 4.15 -2.92
C LYS A 91 26.12 5.18 -4.00
N GLN A 92 25.70 4.98 -5.24
CA GLN A 92 25.93 5.91 -6.34
C GLN A 92 25.11 7.21 -6.19
N ALA A 93 23.87 7.12 -5.69
CA ALA A 93 22.99 8.26 -5.47
C ALA A 93 23.35 9.10 -4.22
N PHE A 94 23.93 8.48 -3.19
CA PHE A 94 24.19 9.15 -1.91
C PHE A 94 25.04 10.44 -2.02
N PRO A 95 26.14 10.52 -2.79
CA PRO A 95 26.94 11.75 -2.92
C PRO A 95 26.17 12.95 -3.50
N SER A 96 25.26 12.75 -4.45
CA SER A 96 24.43 13.85 -4.98
C SER A 96 23.26 14.18 -4.04
N TRP A 97 22.68 13.17 -3.38
CA TRP A 97 21.60 13.37 -2.40
C TRP A 97 22.06 14.14 -1.14
N ARG A 98 23.21 13.79 -0.54
CA ARG A 98 23.73 14.52 0.65
C ARG A 98 23.95 16.01 0.37
N ASN A 99 24.42 16.31 -0.84
CA ASN A 99 24.73 17.66 -1.31
C ASN A 99 23.51 18.40 -1.89
N THR A 100 22.35 17.74 -2.00
CA THR A 100 21.11 18.41 -2.40
C THR A 100 20.67 19.38 -1.29
N PRO A 101 20.33 20.65 -1.59
CA PRO A 101 19.94 21.62 -0.57
C PRO A 101 18.77 21.14 0.29
N VAL A 102 18.81 21.47 1.59
CA VAL A 102 17.79 21.06 2.59
C VAL A 102 16.36 21.39 2.11
N THR A 103 16.15 22.60 1.59
CA THR A 103 14.85 23.06 1.07
C THR A 103 14.40 22.31 -0.19
N THR A 104 15.31 21.74 -0.96
CA THR A 104 14.98 20.88 -2.11
C THR A 104 14.55 19.49 -1.64
N ARG A 105 15.25 18.88 -0.67
CA ARG A 105 14.80 17.64 -0.01
C ARG A 105 13.43 17.82 0.64
N GLN A 106 13.20 18.96 1.31
CA GLN A 106 11.93 19.32 1.93
C GLN A 106 10.76 19.35 0.93
N ARG A 107 10.95 19.95 -0.26
CA ARG A 107 9.95 19.95 -1.34
C ARG A 107 9.62 18.55 -1.87
N ILE A 108 10.57 17.62 -1.84
CA ILE A 108 10.33 16.21 -2.22
C ILE A 108 9.44 15.53 -1.18
N MET A 109 9.63 15.80 0.11
CA MET A 109 8.75 15.27 1.16
C MET A 109 7.34 15.85 1.10
N PHE A 110 7.18 17.15 0.79
CA PHE A 110 5.85 17.72 0.55
C PHE A 110 5.11 17.05 -0.62
N LYS A 111 5.83 16.65 -1.69
CA LYS A 111 5.22 15.86 -2.79
C LYS A 111 4.85 14.44 -2.37
N LEU A 112 5.68 13.77 -1.55
CA LEU A 112 5.33 12.47 -0.99
C LEU A 112 4.08 12.55 -0.11
N GLN A 113 4.00 13.59 0.72
CA GLN A 113 2.87 13.91 1.59
C GLN A 113 1.58 14.17 0.78
N GLU A 114 1.67 14.93 -0.31
CA GLU A 114 0.59 15.12 -1.28
C GLU A 114 0.12 13.79 -1.89
N PHE A 115 1.04 12.97 -2.42
CA PHE A 115 0.66 11.69 -3.05
C PHE A 115 0.04 10.69 -2.06
N VAL A 116 0.60 10.52 -0.85
CA VAL A 116 0.03 9.63 0.19
C VAL A 116 -1.38 10.09 0.59
N ARG A 117 -1.61 11.40 0.64
CA ARG A 117 -2.95 11.97 0.93
C ARG A 117 -3.92 11.76 -0.23
N THR A 118 -3.49 11.98 -1.47
CA THR A 118 -4.34 11.81 -2.68
C THR A 118 -4.72 10.36 -2.94
N ASP A 119 -3.81 9.41 -2.70
CA ASP A 119 -4.02 7.98 -2.96
C ASP A 119 -4.40 7.17 -1.70
N MET A 120 -4.78 7.84 -0.60
CA MET A 120 -5.08 7.21 0.69
C MET A 120 -6.09 6.06 0.59
N ASP A 121 -7.17 6.23 -0.17
CA ASP A 121 -8.19 5.18 -0.39
C ASP A 121 -7.65 3.96 -1.13
N LYS A 122 -6.74 4.18 -2.10
CA LYS A 122 -6.09 3.10 -2.87
C LYS A 122 -5.13 2.32 -1.98
N LEU A 123 -4.32 3.04 -1.21
CA LEU A 123 -3.38 2.46 -0.24
C LEU A 123 -4.14 1.64 0.82
N ALA A 124 -5.18 2.21 1.44
CA ALA A 124 -6.00 1.51 2.42
C ALA A 124 -6.66 0.25 1.83
N LYS A 125 -7.20 0.33 0.60
CA LYS A 125 -7.77 -0.83 -0.09
C LYS A 125 -6.75 -1.93 -0.36
N ASN A 126 -5.54 -1.59 -0.81
CA ASN A 126 -4.47 -2.59 -1.01
C ASN A 126 -4.11 -3.28 0.30
N ILE A 127 -3.93 -2.53 1.40
CA ILE A 127 -3.63 -3.09 2.73
C ILE A 127 -4.74 -4.03 3.20
N THR A 128 -6.01 -3.66 3.05
CA THR A 128 -7.13 -4.56 3.39
C THR A 128 -7.14 -5.83 2.51
N THR A 129 -6.78 -5.71 1.23
CA THR A 129 -6.77 -6.84 0.28
C THR A 129 -5.62 -7.82 0.57
N GLU A 130 -4.44 -7.33 0.92
CA GLU A 130 -3.22 -8.14 1.10
C GLU A 130 -2.98 -8.57 2.55
N GLN A 131 -3.33 -7.74 3.53
CA GLN A 131 -3.06 -7.99 4.96
C GLN A 131 -4.32 -8.38 5.76
N GLY A 132 -5.51 -8.00 5.30
CA GLY A 132 -6.80 -8.43 5.86
C GLY A 132 -7.39 -7.57 6.98
N LYS A 133 -6.72 -6.51 7.47
CA LYS A 133 -7.32 -5.56 8.42
C LYS A 133 -8.52 -4.83 7.80
N THR A 134 -9.45 -4.36 8.64
CA THR A 134 -10.62 -3.63 8.17
C THR A 134 -10.20 -2.36 7.42
N LEU A 135 -11.01 -1.91 6.45
CA LEU A 135 -10.69 -0.71 5.67
C LEU A 135 -10.46 0.52 6.57
N LYS A 136 -11.20 0.63 7.67
CA LYS A 136 -11.03 1.69 8.68
C LYS A 136 -9.65 1.63 9.36
N ASP A 137 -9.19 0.43 9.72
CA ASP A 137 -7.87 0.25 10.34
C ASP A 137 -6.74 0.46 9.31
N ALA A 138 -6.99 0.12 8.04
CA ALA A 138 -6.08 0.42 6.93
C ALA A 138 -5.93 1.91 6.65
N HIS A 139 -7.03 2.69 6.71
CA HIS A 139 -6.95 4.15 6.70
C HIS A 139 -6.14 4.68 7.89
N GLY A 140 -6.33 4.10 9.09
CA GLY A 140 -5.53 4.45 10.27
C GLY A 140 -4.03 4.21 10.07
N ASP A 141 -3.66 3.07 9.49
CA ASP A 141 -2.26 2.71 9.14
C ASP A 141 -1.62 3.73 8.19
N VAL A 142 -2.29 4.02 7.07
CA VAL A 142 -1.81 5.03 6.09
C VAL A 142 -1.74 6.42 6.72
N PHE A 143 -2.74 6.80 7.53
CA PHE A 143 -2.76 8.10 8.21
C PHE A 143 -1.63 8.25 9.23
N ARG A 144 -1.32 7.20 10.02
CA ARG A 144 -0.15 7.20 10.92
C ARG A 144 1.16 7.34 10.16
N GLY A 145 1.29 6.70 8.99
CA GLY A 145 2.43 6.92 8.11
C GLY A 145 2.51 8.36 7.59
N LEU A 146 1.38 8.95 7.19
CA LEU A 146 1.28 10.34 6.73
C LEU A 146 1.72 11.35 7.80
N GLU A 147 1.34 11.17 9.07
CA GLU A 147 1.81 12.00 10.19
C GLU A 147 3.36 12.04 10.28
N VAL A 148 4.03 10.91 9.99
CA VAL A 148 5.51 10.86 9.99
C VAL A 148 6.10 11.54 8.75
N VAL A 149 5.48 11.43 7.57
CA VAL A 149 5.91 12.20 6.38
C VAL A 149 5.73 13.71 6.63
N GLU A 150 4.66 14.12 7.31
CA GLU A 150 4.43 15.51 7.71
C GLU A 150 5.49 15.99 8.72
N HIS A 151 5.90 15.16 9.68
CA HIS A 151 7.06 15.43 10.53
C HIS A 151 8.37 15.56 9.71
N ALA A 152 8.59 14.67 8.73
CA ALA A 152 9.75 14.70 7.84
C ALA A 152 9.82 16.00 7.00
N CYS A 153 8.68 16.60 6.67
CA CYS A 153 8.62 17.92 6.04
C CYS A 153 9.12 19.05 6.96
N GLY A 154 9.05 18.87 8.28
CA GLY A 154 9.56 19.80 9.29
C GLY A 154 11.05 19.65 9.61
N MET A 155 11.70 18.56 9.20
CA MET A 155 13.05 18.18 9.67
C MET A 155 14.17 19.17 9.31
N ALA A 156 13.95 20.17 8.46
CA ALA A 156 14.96 21.15 8.04
C ALA A 156 15.62 21.89 9.23
N THR A 157 14.84 22.26 10.25
CA THR A 157 15.35 22.92 11.46
C THR A 157 16.07 21.94 12.41
N LEU A 158 15.71 20.65 12.37
CA LEU A 158 16.36 19.61 13.18
C LEU A 158 17.77 19.23 12.68
N GLN A 159 18.15 19.68 11.48
CA GLN A 159 19.49 19.49 10.89
C GLN A 159 20.48 20.57 11.35
N MET A 160 20.00 21.62 12.01
CA MET A 160 20.85 22.71 12.47
C MET A 160 21.87 22.19 13.50
N GLY A 161 23.12 22.57 13.30
CA GLY A 161 24.18 22.43 14.28
C GLY A 161 24.13 23.54 15.33
N GLU A 162 25.02 23.43 16.31
CA GLU A 162 25.15 24.41 17.40
C GLU A 162 26.42 25.23 17.20
N TYR A 163 26.43 26.47 17.69
CA TYR A 163 27.59 27.36 17.64
C TYR A 163 27.74 28.10 18.96
N VAL A 164 28.95 28.05 19.53
CA VAL A 164 29.32 28.75 20.76
C VAL A 164 30.60 29.55 20.50
N PRO A 165 30.53 30.89 20.41
CA PRO A 165 31.71 31.72 20.25
C PRO A 165 32.50 31.84 21.56
N ASN A 166 33.81 32.06 21.46
CA ASN A 166 34.71 32.38 22.56
C ASN A 166 34.62 31.42 23.77
N VAL A 167 34.58 30.10 23.50
CA VAL A 167 34.68 29.06 24.55
C VAL A 167 36.05 29.08 25.26
N SER A 168 37.05 29.64 24.59
CA SER A 168 38.37 29.97 25.14
C SER A 168 38.96 31.14 24.34
N SER A 169 40.06 31.71 24.81
CA SER A 169 40.73 32.87 24.20
C SER A 169 41.01 32.65 22.70
N ARG A 170 40.23 33.34 21.84
CA ARG A 170 40.28 33.24 20.36
C ARG A 170 39.84 31.88 19.79
N THR A 171 39.04 31.11 20.53
CA THR A 171 38.51 29.82 20.11
C THR A 171 36.99 29.82 20.15
N ASP A 172 36.38 29.61 18.98
CA ASP A 172 34.96 29.30 18.84
C ASP A 172 34.77 27.77 18.74
N THR A 173 33.55 27.28 18.93
CA THR A 173 33.21 25.86 18.74
C THR A 173 31.89 25.74 18.00
N TYR A 174 31.80 24.78 17.10
CA TYR A 174 30.56 24.44 16.40
C TYR A 174 30.39 22.93 16.30
N SER A 175 29.14 22.49 16.20
CA SER A 175 28.75 21.14 15.78
C SER A 175 28.07 21.22 14.42
N ILE A 176 28.17 20.15 13.63
CA ILE A 176 27.38 19.96 12.40
C ILE A 176 26.76 18.57 12.42
N ARG A 177 25.65 18.41 11.70
CA ARG A 177 25.02 17.12 11.44
C ARG A 177 25.31 16.73 9.99
N GLU A 178 25.90 15.55 9.80
CA GLU A 178 26.16 14.96 8.48
C GLU A 178 25.37 13.65 8.33
N PRO A 179 24.85 13.30 7.14
CA PRO A 179 24.06 12.08 6.98
C PRO A 179 24.96 10.83 7.01
N LEU A 180 24.53 9.79 7.72
CA LEU A 180 25.34 8.58 7.98
C LEU A 180 25.78 7.83 6.72
N GLY A 181 24.94 7.75 5.69
CA GLY A 181 25.23 6.97 4.48
C GLY A 181 24.00 6.30 3.88
N VAL A 182 24.20 5.09 3.37
CA VAL A 182 23.12 4.21 2.88
C VAL A 182 22.55 3.43 4.05
N CYS A 183 21.28 3.65 4.37
CA CYS A 183 20.50 2.92 5.36
C CYS A 183 19.77 1.72 4.73
N ALA A 184 19.33 0.77 5.56
CA ALA A 184 18.53 -0.38 5.13
C ALA A 184 17.36 -0.63 6.10
N GLY A 185 16.16 -0.69 5.55
CA GLY A 185 14.91 -0.91 6.28
C GLY A 185 14.35 -2.31 6.11
N ILE A 186 13.91 -2.93 7.20
CA ILE A 186 13.20 -4.22 7.19
C ILE A 186 11.89 -4.06 7.96
N CYS A 187 10.78 -3.99 7.24
CA CYS A 187 9.47 -3.69 7.79
C CYS A 187 8.64 -4.97 8.02
N PRO A 188 7.96 -5.13 9.17
CA PRO A 188 7.06 -6.24 9.41
C PRO A 188 5.69 -6.05 8.75
N PHE A 189 4.96 -7.14 8.54
CA PHE A 189 3.71 -7.20 7.78
C PHE A 189 2.48 -6.58 8.49
N ASN A 190 2.56 -6.25 9.78
CA ASN A 190 1.39 -5.83 10.55
C ASN A 190 1.00 -4.36 10.34
N PHE A 191 1.94 -3.51 9.93
CA PHE A 191 1.70 -2.11 9.56
C PHE A 191 2.43 -1.75 8.25
N PRO A 192 1.96 -2.30 7.10
CA PRO A 192 2.65 -2.20 5.81
C PRO A 192 2.70 -0.79 5.21
N ALA A 193 1.97 0.20 5.74
CA ALA A 193 2.13 1.61 5.34
C ALA A 193 2.90 2.43 6.37
N MET A 194 2.50 2.39 7.65
CA MET A 194 3.09 3.22 8.70
C MET A 194 4.59 2.98 8.87
N ILE A 195 5.07 1.72 8.85
CA ILE A 195 6.48 1.44 9.15
C ILE A 195 7.41 1.82 7.99
N PRO A 196 7.12 1.50 6.71
CA PRO A 196 7.89 2.04 5.59
C PRO A 196 7.88 3.57 5.49
N LEU A 197 6.75 4.22 5.81
CA LEU A 197 6.62 5.69 5.84
C LEU A 197 7.27 6.33 7.07
N LEU A 198 7.56 5.56 8.12
CA LEU A 198 8.42 5.99 9.22
C LEU A 198 9.89 5.96 8.79
N ASP A 199 10.34 4.84 8.23
CA ASP A 199 11.76 4.59 7.99
C ASP A 199 12.32 5.38 6.80
N VAL A 200 11.72 5.28 5.62
CA VAL A 200 12.29 5.85 4.38
C VAL A 200 12.42 7.39 4.40
N PRO A 201 11.41 8.16 4.82
CA PRO A 201 11.51 9.63 4.90
C PRO A 201 12.47 10.08 5.98
N CYS A 202 12.52 9.39 7.13
CA CYS A 202 13.46 9.70 8.19
C CYS A 202 14.90 9.40 7.74
N CYS A 203 15.18 8.20 7.21
CA CYS A 203 16.51 7.83 6.70
C CYS A 203 17.03 8.77 5.61
N SER A 204 16.14 9.39 4.82
CA SER A 204 16.51 10.45 3.86
C SER A 204 17.12 11.72 4.52
N TYR A 205 17.01 11.82 5.84
CA TYR A 205 17.55 12.85 6.73
C TYR A 205 18.21 12.27 8.01
N VAL A 206 18.58 10.98 8.09
CA VAL A 206 19.23 10.47 9.32
C VAL A 206 20.68 10.95 9.39
N TRP A 207 20.98 11.64 10.48
CA TRP A 207 22.29 12.15 10.92
C TRP A 207 22.90 11.20 11.97
#